data_AF-A0A847ALZ1-F1
#
_entry.id   AF-A0A847ALZ1-F1
#
_cell.length_a   1.000
_cell.length_b   1.000
_cell.length_c   1.000
_cell.angle_alpha   90.00
_cell.angle_beta   90.00
_cell.angle_gamma   90.00
#
_symmetry.space_group_name_H-M   'P 1'
#
loop_
_entity.id
_entity.type
_entity.pdbx_description
1 polymer ?
#
loop_
_entity_poly.entity_id
_entity_poly.type
_entity_poly.pdbx_seq_one_letter_code
_entity_poly.pdbx_strand_id
1 'polypeptide(L)'
;GIRPDPGFPGFTKFHLAPNTPKNLDHVNCTYHTPAGKIVSNWEKESSNRKYHFEIPAGSTAMVSLPLSSAQKISINKVSDPGFQASKIERLQTGKFELQEGSYEIIIK
;
A
#
# COMPACT_ATOMS: atom_id res chain seq x y z
N GLY A 1 3.94 2.42 8.85
CA GLY A 1 3.99 1.02 8.39
C GLY A 1 5.04 0.79 7.32
N ILE A 2 6.04 1.67 7.17
CA ILE A 2 7.09 1.54 6.16
C ILE A 2 8.30 0.88 6.84
N ARG A 3 8.81 -0.21 6.27
CA ARG A 3 10.00 -0.91 6.79
C ARG A 3 10.90 -1.31 5.63
N PRO A 4 12.18 -0.90 5.59
CA PRO A 4 13.11 -1.37 4.57
C PRO A 4 13.33 -2.89 4.69
N ASP A 5 13.58 -3.56 3.57
CA ASP A 5 14.03 -4.95 3.57
C ASP A 5 15.57 -4.99 3.73
N PRO A 6 16.12 -5.63 4.78
CA PRO A 6 17.56 -5.72 4.99
C PRO A 6 18.33 -6.38 3.85
N GLY A 7 17.69 -7.26 3.07
CA GLY A 7 18.30 -7.92 1.92
C GLY A 7 18.38 -7.05 0.65
N PHE A 8 17.67 -5.92 0.62
CA PHE A 8 17.56 -5.03 -0.53
C PHE A 8 17.86 -3.59 -0.13
N PRO A 9 19.15 -3.20 -0.10
CA PRO A 9 19.55 -1.86 0.33
C PRO A 9 18.97 -0.76 -0.56
N GLY A 10 18.92 0.46 -0.03
CA GLY A 10 18.46 1.63 -0.76
C GLY A 10 16.95 1.70 -1.00
N PHE A 11 16.14 0.94 -0.25
CA PHE A 11 14.69 0.82 -0.45
C PHE A 11 14.28 0.23 -1.81
N THR A 12 15.18 -0.52 -2.46
CA THR A 12 14.85 -1.27 -3.68
C THR A 12 13.67 -2.23 -3.44
N LYS A 13 13.62 -2.83 -2.24
CA LYS A 13 12.42 -3.47 -1.70
C LYS A 13 12.13 -3.01 -0.28
N PHE A 14 10.86 -2.89 0.04
CA PHE A 14 10.41 -2.52 1.37
C PHE A 14 9.01 -3.07 1.66
N HIS A 15 8.65 -3.11 2.94
CA HIS A 15 7.34 -3.54 3.39
C HIS A 15 6.44 -2.35 3.71
N LEU A 16 5.19 -2.42 3.24
CA LEU A 16 4.09 -1.54 3.59
C LEU A 16 3.05 -2.31 4.41
N ALA A 17 3.15 -2.21 5.72
CA ALA A 17 2.21 -2.82 6.67
C ALA A 17 1.65 -1.75 7.63
N PRO A 18 0.78 -0.85 7.16
CA PRO A 18 0.07 0.06 8.05
C PRO A 18 -0.88 -0.71 8.98
N ASN A 19 -0.82 -0.39 10.27
CA ASN A 19 -1.80 -0.84 11.25
C ASN A 19 -2.86 0.25 11.41
N THR A 20 -4.13 -0.14 11.42
CA THR A 20 -5.28 0.77 11.59
C THR A 20 -5.93 0.53 12.96
N PRO A 21 -5.37 1.06 14.06
CA PRO A 21 -5.93 0.84 15.40
C PRO A 21 -7.29 1.53 15.56
N LYS A 22 -8.09 1.08 16.53
CA LYS A 22 -9.45 1.60 16.75
C LYS A 22 -9.47 3.11 17.06
N ASN A 23 -8.43 3.64 17.72
CA ASN A 23 -8.41 5.01 18.25
C ASN A 23 -7.81 6.07 17.31
N LEU A 24 -7.45 5.72 16.07
CA LEU A 24 -6.91 6.67 15.09
C LEU A 24 -7.73 6.61 13.82
N ASP A 25 -8.29 7.72 13.37
CA ASP A 25 -9.15 7.75 12.18
C ASP A 25 -8.35 7.82 10.89
N HIS A 26 -7.23 8.54 10.88
CA HIS A 26 -6.33 8.59 9.75
C HIS A 26 -4.88 8.74 10.19
N VAL A 27 -3.96 8.36 9.30
CA VAL A 27 -2.53 8.66 9.41
C VAL A 27 -2.02 9.03 8.04
N ASN A 28 -1.31 10.15 7.98
CA ASN A 28 -0.51 10.54 6.83
C ASN A 28 0.97 10.32 7.15
N CYS A 29 1.67 9.57 6.31
CA CYS A 29 3.06 9.21 6.51
C CYS A 29 3.81 9.29 5.18
N THR A 30 4.83 10.16 5.15
CA THR A 30 5.74 10.31 4.03
C THR A 30 7.15 10.06 4.50
N TYR A 31 7.90 9.23 3.78
CA TYR A 31 9.28 8.92 4.04
C TYR A 31 10.13 9.24 2.80
N HIS A 32 11.20 10.00 2.98
CA HIS A 32 12.09 10.39 1.89
C HIS A 32 13.28 9.43 1.84
N THR A 33 13.46 8.77 0.69
CA THR A 33 14.62 7.93 0.39
C THR A 33 15.45 8.60 -0.72
N PRO A 34 16.70 8.17 -0.94
CA PRO A 34 17.48 8.61 -2.09
C PRO A 34 16.81 8.30 -3.44
N ALA A 35 16.00 7.25 -3.52
CA ALA A 35 15.27 6.86 -4.74
C ALA A 35 13.99 7.67 -4.98
N GLY A 36 13.49 8.37 -3.95
CA GLY A 36 12.29 9.20 -4.02
C GLY A 36 11.45 9.15 -2.74
N LYS A 37 10.22 9.67 -2.81
CA LYS A 37 9.29 9.61 -1.67
C LYS A 37 8.52 8.31 -1.64
N ILE A 38 8.33 7.76 -0.44
CA ILE A 38 7.41 6.69 -0.13
C ILE A 38 6.26 7.30 0.66
N VAL A 39 5.02 7.07 0.23
CA VAL A 39 3.82 7.52 0.95
C VAL A 39 3.04 6.31 1.45
N SER A 40 2.61 6.35 2.71
CA SER A 40 1.80 5.32 3.36
C SER A 40 0.68 5.95 4.17
N ASN A 41 -0.29 6.51 3.47
CA ASN A 41 -1.45 7.16 4.08
C ASN A 41 -2.60 6.16 4.20
N TRP A 42 -3.39 6.30 5.25
CA TRP A 42 -4.64 5.58 5.38
C TRP A 42 -5.66 6.38 6.19
N GLU A 43 -6.92 6.11 5.90
CA GLU A 43 -8.07 6.68 6.58
C GLU A 43 -9.13 5.60 6.74
N LYS A 44 -9.75 5.56 7.92
CA LYS A 44 -10.94 4.78 8.18
C LYS A 44 -12.15 5.65 7.93
N GLU A 45 -13.01 5.16 7.08
CA GLU A 45 -14.37 5.64 6.91
C GLU A 45 -15.35 4.68 7.59
N SER A 46 -16.62 5.05 7.66
CA SER A 46 -17.65 4.37 8.46
C SER A 46 -17.77 2.86 8.18
N SER A 47 -17.51 2.42 6.95
CA SER A 47 -17.63 1.02 6.52
C SER A 47 -16.44 0.51 5.71
N ASN A 48 -15.39 1.30 5.57
CA ASN A 48 -14.30 1.05 4.63
C ASN A 48 -12.99 1.67 5.10
N ARG A 49 -11.88 1.13 4.62
CA ARG A 49 -10.53 1.65 4.86
C ARG A 49 -9.93 2.05 3.52
N LYS A 50 -9.54 3.30 3.41
CA LYS A 50 -8.85 3.85 2.25
C LYS A 50 -7.37 3.93 2.55
N TYR A 51 -6.55 3.49 1.61
CA TYR A 51 -5.10 3.62 1.66
C TYR A 51 -4.62 4.33 0.41
N HIS A 52 -3.64 5.20 0.58
CA HIS A 52 -2.94 5.87 -0.51
C HIS A 52 -1.45 5.58 -0.38
N PHE A 53 -0.91 4.86 -1.37
CA PHE A 53 0.49 4.45 -1.41
C PHE A 53 1.19 5.05 -2.61
N GLU A 54 2.36 5.64 -2.37
CA GLU A 54 3.27 6.05 -3.43
C GLU A 54 4.58 5.30 -3.28
N ILE A 55 4.98 4.63 -4.35
CA ILE A 55 6.18 3.81 -4.43
C ILE A 55 7.10 4.48 -5.43
N PRO A 56 8.33 4.86 -5.03
CA PRO A 56 9.27 5.54 -5.90
C PRO A 56 9.73 4.65 -7.05
N ALA A 57 10.26 5.27 -8.10
CA ALA A 57 10.76 4.57 -9.27
C ALA A 57 11.88 3.57 -8.91
N GLY A 58 11.91 2.43 -9.60
CA GLY A 58 12.89 1.36 -9.38
C GLY A 58 12.71 0.60 -8.06
N SER A 59 11.62 0.82 -7.33
CA SER A 59 11.36 0.18 -6.03
C SER A 59 10.09 -0.69 -6.06
N THR A 60 10.08 -1.72 -5.23
CA THR A 60 8.92 -2.62 -5.05
C THR A 60 8.48 -2.64 -3.59
N ALA A 61 7.19 -2.46 -3.34
CA ALA A 61 6.59 -2.56 -2.02
C ALA A 61 5.88 -3.90 -1.81
N MET A 62 6.22 -4.59 -0.73
CA MET A 62 5.52 -5.76 -0.22
C MET A 62 4.41 -5.28 0.73
N VAL A 63 3.19 -5.24 0.25
CA VAL A 63 2.02 -4.73 0.98
C VAL A 63 1.45 -5.84 1.86
N SER A 64 1.08 -5.50 3.09
CA SER A 64 0.38 -6.38 4.03
C SER A 64 -0.69 -5.61 4.77
N LEU A 65 -1.94 -5.75 4.34
CA LEU A 65 -3.10 -5.09 4.92
C LEU A 65 -3.95 -6.08 5.71
N PRO A 66 -4.49 -5.68 6.87
CA PRO A 66 -5.43 -6.49 7.62
C PRO A 66 -6.76 -6.60 6.85
N LEU A 67 -7.02 -7.78 6.32
CA LEU A 67 -8.22 -8.13 5.56
C LEU A 67 -8.90 -9.35 6.21
N SER A 68 -10.21 -9.28 6.43
CA SER A 68 -11.01 -10.43 6.86
C SER A 68 -11.70 -11.11 5.68
N SER A 69 -12.10 -12.38 5.83
CA SER A 69 -12.69 -13.18 4.74
C SER A 69 -13.98 -12.63 4.16
N ALA A 70 -14.71 -11.79 4.91
CA ALA A 70 -15.93 -11.12 4.43
C ALA A 70 -15.65 -9.83 3.65
N GLN A 71 -14.42 -9.30 3.74
CA GLN A 71 -14.08 -8.01 3.15
C GLN A 71 -13.56 -8.14 1.73
N LYS A 72 -13.88 -7.13 0.92
CA LYS A 72 -13.40 -7.03 -0.46
C LYS A 72 -12.38 -5.92 -0.57
N ILE A 73 -11.29 -6.23 -1.26
CA ILE A 73 -10.25 -5.27 -1.60
C ILE A 73 -10.39 -4.83 -3.06
N SER A 74 -10.26 -3.53 -3.29
CA SER A 74 -10.19 -2.91 -4.61
C SER A 74 -8.94 -2.05 -4.67
N ILE A 75 -8.25 -2.06 -5.81
CA ILE A 75 -7.02 -1.29 -6.01
C ILE A 75 -7.03 -0.64 -7.39
N ASN A 76 -6.66 0.63 -7.43
CA ASN A 76 -6.47 1.42 -8.63
C ASN A 76 -5.07 2.01 -8.64
N LYS A 77 -4.50 2.19 -9.83
CA LYS A 77 -3.25 2.93 -10.02
C LYS A 77 -3.61 4.33 -10.53
N VAL A 78 -3.35 5.36 -9.74
CA VAL A 78 -3.73 6.76 -10.04
C VAL A 78 -3.11 7.23 -11.35
N SER A 79 -1.89 6.76 -11.65
CA SER A 79 -1.16 7.14 -12.86
C SER A 79 -1.51 6.31 -14.10
N ASP A 80 -2.34 5.28 -14.00
CA ASP A 80 -2.69 4.38 -15.10
C ASP A 80 -4.17 3.98 -15.03
N PRO A 81 -5.04 4.70 -15.77
CA PRO A 81 -6.47 4.39 -15.85
C PRO A 81 -6.78 3.00 -16.44
N GLY A 82 -5.84 2.41 -17.20
CA GLY A 82 -5.96 1.08 -17.79
C GLY A 82 -5.50 -0.04 -16.85
N PHE A 83 -5.08 0.31 -15.63
CA PHE A 83 -4.58 -0.65 -14.66
C PHE A 83 -5.65 -1.68 -14.29
N GLN A 84 -5.27 -2.96 -14.35
CA GLN A 84 -6.15 -4.06 -13.96
C GLN A 84 -5.65 -4.73 -12.69
N ALA A 85 -6.44 -4.63 -11.62
CA ALA A 85 -6.17 -5.27 -10.34
C ALA A 85 -6.07 -6.80 -10.42
N SER A 86 -6.65 -7.44 -11.44
CA SER A 86 -6.56 -8.88 -11.71
C SER A 86 -5.12 -9.36 -11.96
N LYS A 87 -4.21 -8.46 -12.35
CA LYS A 87 -2.78 -8.76 -12.52
C LYS A 87 -2.03 -8.88 -11.19
N ILE A 88 -2.62 -8.45 -10.08
CA ILE A 88 -2.00 -8.55 -8.76
C ILE A 88 -2.32 -9.91 -8.15
N GLU A 89 -1.30 -10.75 -8.06
CA GLU A 89 -1.40 -12.02 -7.38
C GLU A 89 -1.68 -11.83 -5.88
N ARG A 90 -2.50 -12.73 -5.31
CA ARG A 90 -2.80 -12.79 -3.87
C ARG A 90 -3.44 -11.53 -3.28
N LEU A 91 -3.96 -10.61 -4.11
CA LEU A 91 -4.64 -9.38 -3.66
C LEU A 91 -5.70 -9.65 -2.59
N GLN A 92 -6.54 -10.67 -2.79
CA GLN A 92 -7.62 -11.07 -1.86
C GLN A 92 -7.12 -11.66 -0.53
N THR A 93 -5.81 -11.86 -0.36
CA THR A 93 -5.22 -12.27 0.93
C THR A 93 -4.77 -11.07 1.79
N GLY A 94 -4.84 -9.85 1.24
CA GLY A 94 -4.26 -8.65 1.85
C GLY A 94 -2.73 -8.58 1.77
N LYS A 95 -2.06 -9.62 1.24
CA LYS A 95 -0.61 -9.68 1.05
C LYS A 95 -0.28 -9.77 -0.44
N PHE A 96 0.30 -8.71 -0.98
CA PHE A 96 0.58 -8.58 -2.40
C PHE A 96 1.75 -7.62 -2.66
N GLU A 97 2.27 -7.64 -3.87
CA GLU A 97 3.36 -6.76 -4.29
C GLU A 97 2.84 -5.63 -5.18
N LEU A 98 3.40 -4.44 -5.00
CA LEU A 98 3.19 -3.29 -5.86
C LEU A 98 4.53 -2.77 -6.35
N GLN A 99 4.60 -2.48 -7.64
CA GLN A 99 5.74 -1.79 -8.23
C GLN A 99 5.59 -0.27 -8.06
N GLU A 100 6.53 0.48 -8.62
CA GLU A 100 6.49 1.94 -8.66
C GLU A 100 5.14 2.49 -9.15
N GLY A 101 4.77 3.63 -8.57
CA GLY A 101 3.57 4.36 -8.90
C GLY A 101 2.74 4.76 -7.69
N SER A 102 1.60 5.38 -7.99
CA SER A 102 0.64 5.85 -6.99
C SER A 102 -0.60 4.99 -7.03
N TYR A 103 -1.03 4.49 -5.88
CA TYR A 103 -2.10 3.52 -5.74
C TYR A 103 -3.12 3.95 -4.70
N GLU A 104 -4.40 3.80 -5.05
CA GLU A 104 -5.52 3.92 -4.13
C GLU A 104 -6.08 2.54 -3.87
N ILE A 105 -6.18 2.16 -2.60
CA ILE A 105 -6.72 0.87 -2.17
C ILE A 105 -7.90 1.11 -1.25
N ILE A 106 -9.00 0.42 -1.51
CA ILE A 106 -10.21 0.45 -0.70
C ILE A 106 -10.49 -0.96 -0.21
N ILE A 107 -10.58 -1.13 1.10
CA ILE A 107 -11.09 -2.35 1.73
C ILE A 107 -12.47 -2.05 2.26
N LYS A 108 -13.48 -2.82 1.82
CA LYS A 108 -14.86 -2.78 2.32
C LYS A 108 -15.12 -4.06 3.10
#